data_AF-A0A9D9N4X7-F1
#
_entry.id   AF-A0A9D9N4X7-F1
#
_cell.length_a   1.000
_cell.length_b   1.000
_cell.length_c   1.000
_cell.angle_alpha   90.00
_cell.angle_beta   90.00
_cell.angle_gamma   90.00
#
_symmetry.space_group_name_H-M   'P 1'
#
loop_
_entity.id
_entity.type
_entity.pdbx_description
1 polymer ?
#
loop_
_entity_poly.entity_id
_entity_poly.type
_entity_poly.pdbx_seq_one_letter_code
_entity_poly.pdbx_strand_id
1 'polypeptide(L)'
;LVNVLFVPRISYMASAWASFACYFVMMLVSYFVGQKYMKIPYDLRSMGLYTIVALAFLAISYYFKSDRIWLNYTINTVLLLVYLAMIVRRDFPLHNLPVVGKYFK
;
A
#
# COMPACT_ATOMS: atom_id res chain seq x y z
N LEU A 1 22.90 1.12 -13.68
CA LEU A 1 22.93 -0.08 -14.56
C LEU A 1 21.54 -0.41 -15.13
N VAL A 2 20.48 -0.51 -14.31
CA VAL A 2 19.10 -0.77 -14.78
C VAL A 2 18.53 0.36 -15.66
N ASN A 3 18.80 1.63 -15.33
CA ASN A 3 18.24 2.77 -16.08
C ASN A 3 18.84 2.92 -17.50
N VAL A 4 20.11 2.57 -17.72
CA VAL A 4 20.80 2.83 -19.01
C VAL A 4 20.44 1.79 -20.08
N LEU A 5 20.14 0.55 -19.67
CA LEU A 5 19.83 -0.56 -20.58
C LEU A 5 18.35 -0.63 -21.01
N PHE A 6 17.42 -0.13 -20.17
CA PHE A 6 15.96 -0.24 -20.42
C PHE A 6 15.30 1.01 -21.01
N VAL A 7 16.03 2.13 -21.09
CA VAL A 7 15.55 3.42 -21.62
C VAL A 7 14.98 3.36 -23.06
N PRO A 8 15.49 2.55 -24.01
CA PRO A 8 15.00 2.60 -25.40
C PRO A 8 13.59 2.02 -25.61
N ARG A 9 13.05 1.25 -24.66
CA ARG A 9 11.79 0.49 -24.85
C ARG A 9 10.68 0.84 -23.84
N ILE A 10 11.00 1.21 -22.59
CA ILE A 10 10.02 1.31 -21.49
C ILE A 10 10.16 2.61 -20.66
N SER A 11 11.05 3.51 -21.06
CA SER A 11 11.27 4.88 -20.55
C SER A 11 10.66 5.22 -19.17
N TYR A 12 9.42 5.70 -19.08
CA TYR A 12 8.78 6.11 -17.83
C TYR A 12 8.44 4.95 -16.87
N MET A 13 7.92 3.83 -17.40
CA MET A 13 7.60 2.65 -16.60
C MET A 13 8.86 1.99 -16.02
N ALA A 14 9.97 2.02 -16.76
CA ALA A 14 11.24 1.46 -16.30
C ALA A 14 11.77 2.21 -15.08
N SER A 15 11.66 3.54 -15.07
CA SER A 15 12.07 4.33 -13.91
C SER A 15 11.18 4.08 -12.69
N ALA A 16 9.88 3.86 -12.87
CA ALA A 16 8.97 3.54 -11.77
C ALA A 16 9.34 2.18 -11.12
N TRP A 17 9.55 1.14 -11.92
CA TRP A 17 9.98 -0.18 -11.43
C TRP A 17 11.38 -0.15 -10.81
N ALA A 18 12.31 0.62 -11.37
CA ALA A 18 13.65 0.76 -10.83
C ALA A 18 13.64 1.42 -9.44
N SER A 19 12.88 2.51 -9.27
CA SER A 19 12.73 3.17 -7.96
C SER A 19 12.05 2.25 -6.94
N PHE A 20 11.01 1.53 -7.35
CA PHE A 20 10.33 0.54 -6.49
C PHE A 20 11.30 -0.54 -5.99
N ALA A 21 12.07 -1.15 -6.90
CA ALA A 21 13.05 -2.18 -6.55
C ALA A 21 14.15 -1.62 -5.63
N CYS A 22 14.61 -0.39 -5.89
CA CYS A 22 15.62 0.29 -5.07
C CYS A 22 15.14 0.48 -3.63
N TYR A 23 13.93 1.04 -3.44
CA TYR A 23 13.34 1.21 -2.12
C TYR A 23 13.04 -0.12 -1.43
N PHE A 24 12.59 -1.12 -2.18
CA PHE A 24 12.34 -2.45 -1.64
C PHE A 24 13.62 -3.10 -1.10
N VAL A 25 14.73 -3.03 -1.85
CA VAL A 25 16.03 -3.53 -1.38
C VAL A 25 16.52 -2.74 -0.16
N MET A 26 16.40 -1.41 -0.18
CA MET A 26 16.76 -0.59 0.98
C MET A 26 15.93 -0.94 2.22
N MET A 27 14.62 -1.18 2.07
CA MET A 27 13.75 -1.63 3.15
C MET A 27 14.21 -2.96 3.73
N LEU A 28 14.49 -3.95 2.89
CA LEU A 28 14.95 -5.27 3.34
C LEU A 28 16.29 -5.19 4.07
N VAL A 29 17.27 -4.47 3.50
CA VAL A 29 18.58 -4.29 4.13
C VAL A 29 18.43 -3.58 5.47
N SER A 30 17.64 -2.51 5.54
CA SER A 30 17.36 -1.79 6.78
C SER A 30 16.67 -2.68 7.82
N TYR A 31 15.75 -3.56 7.41
CA TYR A 31 15.11 -4.53 8.29
C TYR A 31 16.12 -5.55 8.86
N PHE A 32 16.96 -6.16 8.02
CA PHE A 32 17.94 -7.15 8.47
C PHE A 32 19.03 -6.55 9.36
N VAL A 33 19.56 -5.38 8.98
CA VAL A 33 20.55 -4.65 9.78
C VAL A 33 19.91 -4.15 11.07
N GLY A 34 18.72 -3.56 10.99
CA GLY A 34 17.93 -3.09 12.12
C GLY A 34 17.70 -4.20 13.14
N GLN A 35 17.25 -5.38 12.70
CA GLN A 35 17.01 -6.52 13.58
C GLN A 35 18.30 -7.04 14.27
N LYS A 36 19.47 -6.86 13.65
CA LYS A 36 20.77 -7.25 14.22
C LYS A 36 21.26 -6.29 15.31
N TYR A 37 21.10 -4.98 15.12
CA TYR A 37 21.60 -3.96 16.06
C TYR A 37 20.54 -3.52 17.10
N MET A 38 19.27 -3.45 16.71
CA MET A 38 18.14 -3.07 17.56
C MET A 38 16.94 -3.99 17.28
N LYS A 39 16.75 -4.99 18.15
CA LYS A 39 15.61 -5.93 18.06
C LYS A 39 14.30 -5.24 18.42
N ILE A 40 13.75 -4.48 17.49
CA ILE A 40 12.40 -3.93 17.58
C ILE A 40 11.44 -5.03 17.11
N PRO A 41 10.46 -5.45 17.93
CA PRO A 41 9.47 -6.45 17.52
C PRO A 41 8.50 -5.83 16.51
N TYR A 42 8.90 -5.78 15.23
CA TYR A 42 8.03 -5.36 14.13
C TYR A 42 6.96 -6.42 13.86
N ASP A 43 5.69 -6.03 13.87
CA ASP A 43 4.59 -6.89 13.44
C ASP A 43 4.52 -6.96 11.90
N LEU A 44 5.42 -7.75 11.33
CA LEU A 44 5.45 -8.03 9.90
C LEU A 44 4.16 -8.67 9.38
N ARG A 45 3.41 -9.38 10.24
CA ARG A 45 2.16 -10.05 9.83
C ARG A 45 1.10 -9.02 9.49
N SER A 46 0.94 -8.00 10.34
CA SER A 46 0.00 -6.92 10.11
C SER A 46 0.38 -6.10 8.86
N MET A 47 1.66 -5.74 8.69
CA MET A 47 2.14 -5.02 7.50
C MET A 47 1.94 -5.82 6.20
N GLY A 48 2.24 -7.12 6.23
CA GLY A 48 2.04 -8.02 5.10
C GLY A 48 0.56 -8.16 4.72
N LEU A 49 -0.32 -8.31 5.71
CA LEU A 49 -1.76 -8.38 5.49
C LEU A 49 -2.31 -7.13 4.80
N TYR A 50 -1.92 -5.92 5.24
CA TYR A 50 -2.33 -4.69 4.57
C TYR A 50 -1.88 -4.63 3.11
N THR A 51 -0.62 -5.03 2.84
CA THR A 51 -0.07 -5.06 1.49
C THR A 51 -0.85 -6.03 0.58
N ILE A 52 -1.18 -7.23 1.08
CA ILE A 52 -1.96 -8.22 0.35
C ILE A 52 -3.38 -7.72 0.06
N VAL A 53 -4.05 -7.12 1.05
CA VAL A 53 -5.39 -6.55 0.86
C VAL A 53 -5.37 -5.43 -0.18
N ALA A 54 -4.38 -4.54 -0.13
CA ALA A 54 -4.22 -3.47 -1.10
C ALA A 54 -4.03 -4.02 -2.53
N LEU A 55 -3.19 -5.05 -2.69
CA LEU A 55 -2.99 -5.74 -3.96
C LEU A 55 -4.27 -6.43 -4.47
N ALA A 56 -5.04 -7.05 -3.56
CA ALA A 56 -6.31 -7.67 -3.92
C ALA A 56 -7.32 -6.64 -4.44
N PHE A 57 -7.43 -5.49 -3.79
CA PHE A 57 -8.30 -4.40 -4.26
C PHE A 57 -7.83 -3.83 -5.59
N LEU A 58 -6.52 -3.70 -5.80
CA LEU A 58 -5.97 -3.29 -7.09
C LEU A 58 -6.32 -4.30 -8.19
N ALA A 59 -6.22 -5.61 -7.92
CA ALA A 59 -6.62 -6.64 -8.87
C ALA A 59 -8.11 -6.59 -9.19
N ILE A 60 -8.98 -6.44 -8.17
CA ILE A 60 -10.43 -6.28 -8.35
C ILE A 60 -10.74 -5.07 -9.24
N SER A 61 -10.11 -3.92 -8.97
CA SER A 61 -10.27 -2.71 -9.78
C SER A 61 -9.85 -2.94 -11.24
N TYR A 62 -8.75 -3.66 -11.47
CA TYR A 62 -8.28 -3.98 -12.81
C TYR A 62 -9.26 -4.89 -13.58
N TYR A 63 -9.83 -5.91 -12.93
CA TYR A 63 -10.79 -6.82 -13.55
C TYR A 63 -12.16 -6.18 -13.81
N PHE A 64 -12.62 -5.29 -12.93
CA PHE A 64 -13.94 -4.64 -13.06
C PHE A 64 -13.98 -3.48 -14.05
N LYS A 65 -12.85 -3.16 -14.70
CA LYS A 65 -12.73 -2.05 -15.63
C LYS A 65 -13.74 -2.19 -16.77
N SER A 66 -14.80 -1.38 -16.70
CA SER A 66 -15.91 -1.33 -17.66
C SER A 66 -15.76 -0.16 -18.63
N ASP A 67 -16.48 -0.19 -19.75
CA ASP A 67 -16.43 0.87 -20.79
C ASP A 67 -16.98 2.23 -20.29
N ARG A 68 -17.88 2.19 -19.30
CA ARG A 68 -18.47 3.40 -18.71
C ARG A 68 -17.51 4.01 -17.68
N ILE A 69 -16.92 5.14 -18.05
CA ILE A 69 -15.94 5.87 -17.22
C ILE A 69 -16.46 6.18 -15.81
N TRP A 70 -17.73 6.58 -15.68
CA TRP A 70 -18.35 6.93 -14.41
C TRP A 70 -18.38 5.75 -13.43
N LEU A 71 -18.72 4.55 -13.92
CA LEU A 71 -18.74 3.33 -13.10
C LEU A 71 -17.35 2.98 -12.59
N ASN A 72 -16.30 3.14 -13.42
CA ASN A 72 -14.93 2.88 -12.97
C ASN A 72 -14.52 3.83 -11.85
N TYR A 73 -14.81 5.13 -11.96
CA TYR A 73 -14.49 6.09 -10.90
C TYR A 73 -15.24 5.75 -9.61
N THR A 74 -16.55 5.47 -9.69
CA THR A 74 -17.34 5.09 -8.52
C THR A 74 -16.79 3.85 -7.83
N ILE A 75 -16.50 2.79 -8.59
CA ILE A 75 -15.96 1.52 -8.04
C ILE A 75 -14.60 1.75 -7.38
N ASN A 76 -13.71 2.50 -8.02
CA ASN A 76 -12.39 2.81 -7.46
C ASN A 76 -12.49 3.64 -6.16
N THR A 77 -13.35 4.65 -6.13
CA THR A 77 -13.58 5.46 -4.93
C THR A 77 -14.16 4.62 -3.80
N VAL A 78 -15.13 3.74 -4.09
CA VAL A 78 -15.71 2.82 -3.08
C VAL A 78 -14.66 1.86 -2.55
N LEU A 79 -13.85 1.23 -3.41
CA LEU A 79 -12.76 0.34 -2.99
C LEU A 79 -11.75 1.06 -2.08
N LEU A 80 -11.37 2.30 -2.43
CA LEU A 80 -10.49 3.12 -1.61
C LEU A 80 -11.10 3.44 -0.24
N LEU A 81 -12.39 3.80 -0.20
CA LEU A 81 -13.10 4.07 1.05
C LEU A 81 -13.18 2.81 1.93
N VAL A 82 -13.44 1.64 1.35
CA VAL A 82 -13.46 0.37 2.08
C VAL A 82 -12.07 0.04 2.64
N TYR A 83 -10.99 0.29 1.88
CA TYR A 83 -9.62 0.07 2.35
C TYR A 83 -9.27 0.99 3.52
N LEU A 84 -9.59 2.28 3.41
CA LEU A 84 -9.41 3.25 4.48
C LEU A 84 -10.23 2.87 5.72
N ALA A 85 -11.49 2.46 5.56
CA ALA A 85 -12.34 2.02 6.66
C ALA A 85 -11.76 0.77 7.35
N MET A 86 -11.17 -0.17 6.60
CA MET A 86 -10.48 -1.34 7.16
C MET A 86 -9.28 -0.91 8.01
N ILE A 87 -8.42 -0.02 7.48
CA ILE A 87 -7.24 0.51 8.21
C ILE A 87 -7.69 1.21 9.49
N VAL A 88 -8.68 2.11 9.39
CA VAL A 88 -9.16 2.85 10.57
C VAL A 88 -9.68 1.90 11.65
N ARG A 89 -10.42 0.85 11.28
CA ARG A 89 -10.92 -0.14 12.25
C ARG A 89 -9.82 -0.99 12.88
N ARG A 90 -8.72 -1.28 12.16
CA ARG A 90 -7.65 -2.15 12.65
C ARG A 90 -6.57 -1.39 13.42
N ASP A 91 -6.20 -0.19 13.01
CA ASP A 91 -5.10 0.59 13.62
C ASP A 91 -5.55 1.64 14.63
N PHE A 92 -6.77 2.20 14.52
CA PHE A 92 -7.25 3.15 15.52
C PHE A 92 -8.02 2.42 16.62
N PRO A 93 -7.53 2.40 17.87
CA PRO A 93 -8.44 2.32 19.00
C PRO A 93 -9.23 3.63 18.97
N LEU A 94 -10.41 3.61 18.34
CA LEU A 94 -11.38 4.71 18.28
C LEU A 94 -11.69 5.31 19.67
N HIS A 95 -11.27 4.64 20.74
CA HIS A 95 -11.35 5.04 22.14
C HIS A 95 -10.36 6.14 22.58
N ASN A 96 -9.23 6.35 21.88
CA ASN A 96 -8.16 7.27 22.32
C ASN A 96 -8.05 8.58 21.50
N LEU A 97 -8.97 8.82 20.55
CA LEU A 97 -8.99 10.07 19.78
C LEU A 97 -9.80 11.15 20.51
N PRO A 98 -9.18 12.25 20.99
CA PRO A 98 -9.83 13.26 21.82
C PRO A 98 -10.99 14.02 21.12
N VAL A 99 -11.08 13.94 19.79
CA VAL A 99 -12.07 14.69 18.99
C VAL A 99 -13.23 13.82 18.47
N VAL A 100 -13.04 12.49 18.36
CA VAL A 100 -14.03 11.58 17.73
C VAL A 100 -14.83 10.77 18.76
N GLY A 101 -14.33 10.61 19.99
CA GLY A 101 -15.00 9.86 21.06
C GLY A 101 -16.32 10.47 21.58
N LYS A 102 -16.71 11.67 21.13
CA LYS A 102 -17.96 12.33 21.57
C LYS A 102 -19.20 11.94 20.75
N TYR A 103 -19.02 11.40 19.54
CA TYR A 103 -20.14 11.14 18.60
C TYR A 103 -20.56 9.68 18.52
N PHE A 104 -19.76 8.76 19.06
CA PHE A 104 -20.09 7.33 19.15
C PHE A 104 -20.05 6.91 20.62
N LYS A 105 -21.14 7.19 21.33
CA LYS A 105 -21.48 6.54 22.60
C LYS A 105 -22.59 5.54 22.34
#